data_AF-A0A5B0RGM3-F1
#
_entry.id   AF-A0A5B0RGM3-F1
#
_cell.length_a   1.000
_cell.length_b   1.000
_cell.length_c   1.000
_cell.angle_alpha   90.00
_cell.angle_beta   90.00
_cell.angle_gamma   90.00
#
_symmetry.space_group_name_H-M   'P 1'
#
loop_
_entity.id
_entity.type
_entity.pdbx_description
1 polymer ?
#
loop_
_entity_poly.entity_id
_entity_poly.type
_entity_poly.pdbx_seq_one_letter_code
_entity_poly.pdbx_strand_id
1 'polypeptide(L)'
;MIKQIRRKFPTAQVHIEKVRDVFEKYDSDKDNKLGLNELVVMFQEISNRLTSLPATAQVADQQGKYLGKKFNRFQSPKALKSIDQNELVNSDLDEILFDPFVYRHLGSLAYIGNSAVFDFGDKYGSFAGGLVAAYLWRSIYWSEQVSTRTRTLILLDWIKRGIWGRDISKI
;
A
#
# COMPACT_ATOMS: atom_id res chain seq x y z
N MET A 1 20.45 -10.62 -10.19
CA MET A 1 20.60 -9.51 -9.22
C MET A 1 19.31 -8.70 -9.03
N ILE A 2 18.80 -7.97 -10.03
CA ILE A 2 17.59 -7.10 -9.86
C ILE A 2 16.35 -7.87 -9.37
N LYS A 3 16.09 -9.07 -9.89
CA LYS A 3 14.95 -9.92 -9.46
C LYS A 3 15.03 -10.29 -7.97
N GLN A 4 16.23 -10.56 -7.45
CA GLN A 4 16.44 -10.87 -6.03
C GLN A 4 16.25 -9.63 -5.15
N ILE A 5 16.74 -8.46 -5.59
CA ILE A 5 16.56 -7.19 -4.87
C ILE A 5 15.07 -6.84 -4.79
N ARG A 6 14.32 -6.97 -5.90
CA ARG A 6 12.87 -6.74 -5.91
C ARG A 6 12.13 -7.68 -4.96
N ARG A 7 12.60 -8.93 -4.82
CA ARG A 7 11.99 -9.90 -3.90
C ARG A 7 12.25 -9.52 -2.44
N LYS A 8 13.50 -9.15 -2.13
CA LYS A 8 13.95 -8.86 -0.75
C LYS A 8 13.52 -7.48 -0.25
N PHE A 9 13.45 -6.51 -1.16
CA PHE A 9 13.08 -5.11 -0.87
C PHE A 9 12.01 -4.63 -1.86
N PRO A 10 10.76 -5.11 -1.75
CA PRO A 10 9.68 -4.74 -2.68
C PRO A 10 9.41 -3.23 -2.72
N THR A 11 9.49 -2.55 -1.58
CA THR A 11 9.28 -1.10 -1.48
C THR A 11 10.38 -0.30 -2.18
N ALA A 12 11.60 -0.86 -2.26
CA ALA A 12 12.71 -0.21 -2.97
C ALA A 12 12.52 -0.25 -4.49
N GLN A 13 11.61 -1.08 -5.04
CA GLN A 13 11.43 -1.25 -6.48
C GLN A 13 11.17 0.06 -7.22
N VAL A 14 10.33 0.95 -6.66
CA VAL A 14 10.02 2.27 -7.27
C VAL A 14 11.27 3.16 -7.33
N HIS A 15 12.21 2.96 -6.41
CA HIS A 15 13.45 3.73 -6.33
C HIS A 15 14.57 3.11 -7.17
N ILE A 16 14.44 1.86 -7.63
CA ILE A 16 15.44 1.19 -8.48
C ILE A 16 15.66 1.97 -9.79
N GLU A 17 14.60 2.60 -10.33
CA GLU A 17 14.71 3.41 -11.55
C GLU A 17 15.60 4.64 -11.37
N LYS A 18 15.70 5.16 -10.14
CA LYS A 18 16.55 6.32 -9.79
C LYS A 18 17.92 5.92 -9.25
N VAL A 19 18.28 4.63 -9.30
CA VAL A 19 19.56 4.15 -8.74
C VAL A 19 20.75 4.82 -9.41
N ARG A 20 20.67 5.14 -10.71
CA ARG A 20 21.76 5.83 -11.40
C ARG A 20 21.94 7.26 -10.90
N ASP A 21 20.85 8.01 -10.79
CA ASP A 21 20.88 9.38 -10.25
C ASP A 21 21.38 9.41 -8.81
N VAL A 22 20.97 8.43 -8.00
CA VAL A 22 21.43 8.26 -6.62
C VAL A 22 22.92 7.95 -6.62
N PHE A 23 23.39 7.02 -7.46
CA PHE A 23 24.79 6.66 -7.57
C PHE A 23 25.67 7.87 -7.93
N GLU A 24 25.31 8.61 -8.97
CA GLU A 24 26.05 9.81 -9.43
C GLU A 24 26.04 10.94 -8.38
N LYS A 25 25.02 11.00 -7.52
CA LYS A 25 24.99 11.98 -6.42
C LYS A 25 26.06 11.71 -5.35
N TYR A 26 26.40 10.45 -5.09
CA TYR A 26 27.33 10.08 -4.01
C TYR A 26 28.74 9.70 -4.50
N ASP A 27 28.91 9.43 -5.79
CA ASP A 27 30.21 9.27 -6.47
C ASP A 27 30.89 10.66 -6.57
N SER A 28 31.64 11.03 -5.54
CA SER A 28 32.21 12.37 -5.39
C SER A 28 33.50 12.52 -6.20
N ASP A 29 34.26 11.44 -6.35
CA ASP A 29 35.49 11.39 -7.13
C ASP A 29 35.27 11.06 -8.62
N LYS A 30 34.04 10.69 -9.01
CA LYS A 30 33.61 10.37 -10.38
C LYS A 30 34.35 9.17 -10.96
N ASP A 31 34.80 8.25 -10.12
CA ASP A 31 35.54 7.07 -10.55
C ASP A 31 34.63 5.93 -11.06
N ASN A 32 33.30 6.19 -11.12
CA ASN A 32 32.24 5.22 -11.43
C ASN A 32 32.18 4.03 -10.47
N LYS A 33 32.68 4.21 -9.25
CA LYS A 33 32.55 3.29 -8.13
C LYS A 33 32.09 4.09 -6.91
N LEU A 34 31.77 3.37 -5.85
CA LEU A 34 31.51 3.99 -4.55
C LEU A 34 32.51 3.40 -3.58
N GLY A 35 33.43 4.23 -3.09
CA GLY A 35 34.31 3.87 -2.00
C GLY A 35 33.51 3.55 -0.73
N LEU A 36 34.12 2.85 0.23
CA LEU A 36 33.46 2.49 1.50
C LEU A 36 32.87 3.71 2.22
N ASN A 37 33.57 4.85 2.20
CA ASN A 37 33.11 6.08 2.85
C ASN A 37 31.89 6.68 2.15
N GLU A 38 31.89 6.75 0.82
CA GLU A 38 30.76 7.25 0.02
C GLU A 38 29.55 6.33 0.15
N LEU A 39 29.79 5.02 0.14
CA LEU A 39 28.77 4.00 0.34
C LEU A 39 28.12 4.13 1.72
N VAL A 40 28.91 4.35 2.79
CA VAL A 40 28.39 4.58 4.15
C VAL A 40 27.52 5.82 4.20
N VAL A 41 27.97 6.94 3.62
CA VAL A 41 27.19 8.19 3.56
C VAL A 41 25.88 7.97 2.81
N MET A 42 25.94 7.33 1.65
CA MET A 42 24.77 6.97 0.85
C MET A 42 23.78 6.12 1.66
N PHE A 43 24.24 5.04 2.30
CA PHE A 43 23.38 4.15 3.07
C PHE A 43 22.76 4.85 4.29
N GLN A 44 23.52 5.69 4.98
CA GLN A 44 23.00 6.43 6.13
C GLN A 44 21.91 7.41 5.71
N GLU A 45 22.10 8.16 4.62
CA GLU A 45 21.09 9.10 4.11
C GLU A 45 19.85 8.38 3.58
N ILE A 46 20.03 7.29 2.82
CA ILE A 46 18.91 6.49 2.30
C ILE A 46 18.13 5.89 3.45
N SER A 47 18.79 5.26 4.43
CA SER A 47 18.13 4.63 5.58
C SER A 47 17.28 5.63 6.37
N ASN A 48 17.81 6.84 6.59
CA ASN A 48 17.08 7.92 7.26
C ASN A 48 15.87 8.44 6.46
N ARG A 49 15.87 8.24 5.14
CA ARG A 49 14.78 8.65 4.24
C ARG A 49 13.83 7.50 3.87
N LEU A 50 14.11 6.26 4.27
CA LEU A 50 13.22 5.13 4.04
C LEU A 50 11.93 5.33 4.86
N THR A 51 10.89 5.83 4.20
CA THR A 51 9.57 5.94 4.79
C THR A 51 8.87 4.59 4.77
N SER A 52 8.33 4.17 5.90
CA SER A 52 7.36 3.08 5.93
C SER A 52 6.14 3.43 5.08
N LEU A 53 5.38 2.41 4.68
CA LEU A 53 4.08 2.63 4.07
C LEU A 53 3.20 3.54 4.94
N PRO A 54 2.33 4.37 4.34
CA PRO A 54 1.53 5.30 5.10
C PRO A 54 0.53 4.56 6.00
N ALA A 55 0.30 5.06 7.22
CA ALA A 55 -0.57 4.45 8.22
C ALA A 55 -2.06 4.65 7.87
N THR A 56 -2.52 4.01 6.80
CA THR A 56 -3.88 4.12 6.27
C THR A 56 -4.63 2.80 6.42
N ALA A 57 -5.97 2.88 6.52
CA ALA A 57 -6.82 1.69 6.55
C ALA A 57 -6.65 0.82 5.29
N GLN A 58 -6.37 1.43 4.14
CA GLN A 58 -6.10 0.71 2.89
C GLN A 58 -4.83 -0.15 2.99
N VAL A 59 -3.74 0.38 3.56
CA VAL A 59 -2.51 -0.40 3.79
C VAL A 59 -2.80 -1.54 4.75
N ALA A 60 -3.50 -1.28 5.86
CA ALA A 60 -3.85 -2.30 6.85
C ALA A 60 -4.72 -3.42 6.26
N ASP A 61 -5.75 -3.10 5.47
CA ASP A 61 -6.61 -4.08 4.80
C ASP A 61 -5.83 -4.96 3.82
N GLN A 62 -4.96 -4.37 2.99
CA GLN A 62 -4.13 -5.12 2.05
C GLN A 62 -3.12 -6.03 2.76
N GLN A 63 -2.45 -5.51 3.80
CA GLN A 63 -1.52 -6.30 4.61
C GLN A 63 -2.23 -7.45 5.33
N GLY A 64 -3.42 -7.21 5.89
CA GLY A 64 -4.24 -8.23 6.53
C GLY A 64 -4.66 -9.35 5.57
N LYS A 65 -5.12 -8.99 4.37
CA LYS A 65 -5.45 -9.95 3.31
C LYS A 65 -4.23 -10.76 2.86
N TYR A 66 -3.08 -10.11 2.72
CA TYR A 66 -1.83 -10.78 2.37
C TYR A 66 -1.42 -11.79 3.44
N LEU A 67 -1.38 -11.38 4.72
CA LEU A 67 -1.03 -12.25 5.84
C LEU A 67 -2.02 -13.41 6.01
N GLY A 68 -3.33 -13.17 5.83
CA GLY A 68 -4.33 -14.23 5.89
C GLY A 68 -4.10 -15.31 4.83
N LYS A 69 -3.82 -14.92 3.58
CA LYS A 69 -3.44 -15.86 2.51
C LYS A 69 -2.13 -16.58 2.84
N LYS A 70 -1.19 -15.85 3.44
CA LYS A 70 0.11 -16.36 3.84
C LYS A 70 -0.01 -17.49 4.85
N PHE A 71 -0.71 -17.26 5.96
CA PHE A 71 -0.92 -18.28 6.98
C PHE A 71 -1.70 -19.50 6.44
N ASN A 72 -2.73 -19.27 5.62
CA ASN A 72 -3.52 -20.37 5.05
C ASN A 72 -2.70 -21.30 4.14
N ARG A 73 -1.75 -20.76 3.37
CA ARG A 73 -0.91 -21.59 2.49
C ARG A 73 0.25 -22.24 3.22
N PHE A 74 0.77 -21.67 4.32
CA PHE A 74 1.68 -22.39 5.22
C PHE A 74 1.03 -23.62 5.86
N GLN A 75 -0.26 -23.58 6.15
CA GLN A 75 -0.99 -24.72 6.69
C GLN A 75 -1.34 -25.79 5.63
N SER A 76 -1.15 -25.50 4.34
CA SER A 76 -1.54 -26.42 3.27
C SER A 76 -0.50 -27.54 3.08
N PRO A 77 -0.87 -28.83 3.28
CA PRO A 77 0.06 -29.95 3.08
C PRO A 77 0.55 -30.08 1.64
N LYS A 78 -0.22 -29.59 0.66
CA LYS A 78 0.16 -29.59 -0.75
C LYS A 78 1.30 -28.59 -1.03
N ALA A 79 1.26 -27.43 -0.39
CA ALA A 79 2.30 -26.40 -0.54
C ALA A 79 3.63 -26.85 0.07
N LEU A 80 3.59 -27.61 1.17
CA LEU A 80 4.77 -28.18 1.82
C LEU A 80 5.37 -29.35 1.01
N LYS A 81 4.53 -30.16 0.36
CA LYS A 81 4.98 -31.30 -0.47
C LYS A 81 5.59 -30.90 -1.82
N SER A 82 5.25 -29.71 -2.33
CA SER A 82 5.80 -29.19 -3.59
C SER A 82 7.20 -28.61 -3.44
N ILE A 83 7.74 -28.53 -2.22
CA ILE A 83 9.05 -27.95 -1.96
C ILE A 83 10.11 -29.03 -2.16
N ASP A 84 11.03 -28.80 -3.09
CA ASP A 84 12.21 -29.63 -3.23
C ASP A 84 13.18 -29.36 -2.06
N GLN A 85 13.71 -30.42 -1.46
CA GLN A 85 14.62 -30.32 -0.31
C GLN A 85 15.90 -29.55 -0.66
N ASN A 86 16.30 -29.54 -1.95
CA ASN A 86 17.45 -28.77 -2.43
C ASN A 86 17.21 -27.26 -2.49
N GLU A 87 15.95 -26.80 -2.63
CA GLU A 87 15.62 -25.37 -2.66
C GLU A 87 15.67 -24.74 -1.25
N LEU A 88 15.40 -25.53 -0.21
CA LEU A 88 15.43 -25.11 1.19
C LEU A 88 16.82 -24.79 1.73
N VAL A 89 17.85 -25.37 1.14
CA VAL A 89 19.25 -25.14 1.55
C VAL A 89 19.70 -23.72 1.16
N ASN A 90 19.10 -23.15 0.11
CA ASN A 90 19.54 -21.88 -0.48
C ASN A 90 18.59 -20.71 -0.22
N SER A 91 17.38 -20.95 0.31
CA SER A 91 16.36 -19.92 0.49
C SER A 91 15.39 -20.29 1.60
N ASP A 92 14.89 -19.28 2.30
CA ASP A 92 13.91 -19.48 3.37
C ASP A 92 12.59 -20.03 2.79
N LEU A 93 11.93 -20.90 3.58
CA LEU A 93 10.61 -21.47 3.28
C LEU A 93 9.59 -20.40 2.84
N ASP A 94 9.64 -19.24 3.48
CA ASP A 94 8.77 -18.12 3.21
C ASP A 94 8.98 -17.54 1.81
N GLU A 95 10.25 -17.35 1.43
CA GLU A 95 10.59 -16.84 0.11
C GLU A 95 10.09 -17.81 -0.96
N ILE A 96 10.30 -19.12 -0.81
CA ILE A 96 9.86 -20.12 -1.79
C ILE A 96 8.34 -20.12 -1.96
N LEU A 97 7.61 -20.00 -0.86
CA LEU A 97 6.15 -20.14 -0.85
C LEU A 97 5.39 -18.87 -1.24
N PHE A 98 5.97 -17.68 -1.07
CA PHE A 98 5.25 -16.42 -1.29
C PHE A 98 6.08 -15.35 -2.00
N ASP A 99 5.35 -14.56 -2.80
CA ASP A 99 5.85 -13.28 -3.27
C ASP A 99 5.80 -12.25 -2.13
N PRO A 100 6.73 -11.27 -2.13
CA PRO A 100 6.73 -10.21 -1.14
C PRO A 100 5.46 -9.35 -1.23
N PHE A 101 5.08 -8.72 -0.12
CA PHE A 101 3.99 -7.77 -0.11
C PHE A 101 4.34 -6.53 -0.95
N VAL A 102 3.50 -6.22 -1.93
CA VAL A 102 3.58 -5.00 -2.73
C VAL A 102 2.32 -4.19 -2.48
N TYR A 103 2.48 -3.01 -1.89
CA TYR A 103 1.36 -2.10 -1.66
C TYR A 103 0.85 -1.55 -2.99
N ARG A 104 -0.47 -1.61 -3.18
CA ARG A 104 -1.15 -1.00 -4.32
C ARG A 104 -1.96 0.19 -3.83
N HIS A 105 -1.49 1.40 -4.12
CA HIS A 105 -2.26 2.60 -3.86
C HIS A 105 -3.50 2.64 -4.78
N LEU A 106 -4.71 2.71 -4.21
CA LEU A 106 -5.95 2.81 -5.00
C LEU A 106 -6.45 4.25 -5.14
N GLY A 107 -5.68 5.21 -4.65
CA GLY A 107 -6.08 6.61 -4.54
C GLY A 107 -6.47 7.02 -3.12
N SER A 108 -6.74 8.32 -2.97
CA SER A 108 -7.22 8.96 -1.75
C SER A 108 -8.52 9.72 -2.03
N LEU A 109 -9.35 9.83 -1.00
CA LEU A 109 -10.68 10.45 -1.09
C LEU A 109 -10.90 11.37 0.11
N ALA A 110 -11.42 12.56 -0.13
CA ALA A 110 -11.74 13.53 0.91
C ALA A 110 -13.12 14.15 0.68
N TYR A 111 -13.98 14.08 1.69
CA TYR A 111 -15.24 14.82 1.70
C TYR A 111 -14.98 16.27 2.12
N ILE A 112 -15.46 17.23 1.32
CA ILE A 112 -15.21 18.66 1.52
C ILE A 112 -16.52 19.47 1.68
N GLY A 113 -17.58 18.83 2.19
CA GLY A 113 -18.91 19.44 2.33
C GLY A 113 -19.84 19.03 1.19
N ASN A 114 -20.44 19.97 0.46
CA ASN A 114 -21.36 19.63 -0.64
C ASN A 114 -20.66 19.01 -1.87
N SER A 115 -19.42 18.57 -1.72
CA SER A 115 -18.60 17.92 -2.74
C SER A 115 -17.57 16.97 -2.11
N ALA A 116 -16.82 16.29 -2.96
CA ALA A 116 -15.70 15.46 -2.58
C ALA A 116 -14.55 15.61 -3.59
N VAL A 117 -13.34 15.32 -3.14
CA VAL A 117 -12.11 15.29 -3.92
C VAL A 117 -11.59 13.86 -3.93
N PHE A 118 -11.11 13.44 -5.08
CA PHE A 118 -10.56 12.12 -5.36
C PHE A 118 -9.20 12.33 -6.01
N ASP A 119 -8.23 11.56 -5.57
CA ASP A 119 -6.93 11.49 -6.21
C ASP A 119 -6.64 10.03 -6.49
N PHE A 120 -6.63 9.62 -7.75
CA PHE A 120 -6.37 8.23 -8.14
C PHE A 120 -4.90 7.99 -8.51
N GLY A 121 -4.02 8.94 -8.21
CA GLY A 121 -2.59 8.91 -8.51
C GLY A 121 -2.26 9.21 -9.98
N ASP A 122 -0.96 9.17 -10.30
CA ASP A 122 -0.40 9.65 -11.59
C ASP A 122 -1.04 9.06 -12.85
N LYS A 123 -1.61 7.85 -12.77
CA LYS A 123 -2.17 7.16 -13.93
C LYS A 123 -3.59 7.60 -14.31
N TYR A 124 -4.38 8.00 -13.33
CA TYR A 124 -5.82 8.27 -13.50
C TYR A 124 -6.20 9.70 -13.13
N GLY A 125 -5.25 10.48 -12.61
CA GLY A 125 -5.43 11.88 -12.26
C GLY A 125 -6.31 12.08 -11.03
N SER A 126 -6.61 13.35 -10.77
CA SER A 126 -7.45 13.77 -9.66
C SER A 126 -8.78 14.32 -10.17
N PHE A 127 -9.85 14.05 -9.43
CA PHE A 127 -11.21 14.48 -9.74
C PHE A 127 -11.82 15.18 -8.53
N ALA A 128 -12.39 16.36 -8.73
CA ALA A 128 -13.10 17.10 -7.69
C ALA A 128 -14.36 17.71 -8.28
N GLY A 129 -15.48 17.69 -7.55
CA GLY A 129 -16.59 18.59 -7.88
C GLY A 129 -18.02 18.08 -7.71
N GLY A 130 -18.87 18.99 -7.22
CA GLY A 130 -20.33 18.90 -7.21
C GLY A 130 -20.94 17.76 -6.39
N LEU A 131 -22.26 17.61 -6.57
CA LEU A 131 -23.07 16.58 -5.94
C LEU A 131 -22.65 15.17 -6.38
N VAL A 132 -22.27 15.00 -7.65
CA VAL A 132 -21.85 13.69 -8.20
C VAL A 132 -20.64 13.16 -7.43
N ALA A 133 -19.61 13.98 -7.19
CA ALA A 133 -18.48 13.60 -6.36
C ALA A 133 -18.92 13.22 -4.93
N ALA A 134 -19.83 13.98 -4.32
CA ALA A 134 -20.32 13.71 -2.98
C ALA A 134 -21.11 12.38 -2.88
N TYR A 135 -21.83 12.00 -3.92
CA TYR A 135 -22.54 10.70 -3.96
C TYR A 135 -21.59 9.55 -4.30
N LEU A 136 -20.65 9.74 -5.23
CA LEU A 136 -19.60 8.74 -5.49
C LEU A 136 -18.79 8.43 -4.24
N TRP A 137 -18.46 9.46 -3.46
CA TRP A 137 -17.75 9.30 -2.18
C TRP A 137 -18.56 8.45 -1.20
N ARG A 138 -19.88 8.72 -1.08
CA ARG A 138 -20.79 7.92 -0.27
C ARG A 138 -20.86 6.48 -0.74
N SER A 139 -20.95 6.24 -2.05
CA SER A 139 -21.01 4.90 -2.63
C SER A 139 -19.77 4.07 -2.28
N ILE A 140 -18.57 4.64 -2.43
CA ILE A 140 -17.31 3.96 -2.07
C ILE A 140 -17.24 3.72 -0.56
N TYR A 141 -17.57 4.73 0.25
CA TYR A 141 -17.57 4.59 1.71
C TYR A 141 -18.54 3.48 2.18
N TRP A 142 -19.68 3.34 1.51
CA TRP A 142 -20.66 2.29 1.79
C TRP A 142 -20.18 0.90 1.35
N SER A 143 -19.54 0.78 0.18
CA SER A 143 -19.04 -0.51 -0.31
C SER A 143 -17.89 -1.06 0.54
N GLU A 144 -17.01 -0.20 1.06
CA GLU A 144 -15.86 -0.59 1.89
C GLU A 144 -16.23 -1.01 3.32
N GLN A 145 -17.50 -0.91 3.72
CA GLN A 145 -17.92 -1.38 5.04
C GLN A 145 -17.86 -2.91 5.13
N VAL A 146 -17.35 -3.40 6.25
CA VAL A 146 -17.06 -4.83 6.49
C VAL A 146 -18.31 -5.67 6.72
N SER A 147 -19.41 -5.07 7.20
CA SER A 147 -20.64 -5.78 7.60
C SER A 147 -21.88 -5.22 6.93
N THR A 148 -22.81 -6.11 6.58
CA THR A 148 -24.16 -5.76 6.09
C THR A 148 -24.93 -4.92 7.10
N ARG A 149 -24.76 -5.19 8.41
CA ARG A 149 -25.39 -4.40 9.47
C ARG A 149 -24.94 -2.94 9.40
N THR A 150 -23.63 -2.70 9.34
CA THR A 150 -23.07 -1.34 9.25
C THR A 150 -23.50 -0.64 7.97
N ARG A 151 -23.52 -1.37 6.84
CA ARG A 151 -24.05 -0.86 5.56
C ARG A 151 -25.50 -0.39 5.68
N THR A 152 -26.37 -1.18 6.29
CA THR A 152 -27.78 -0.82 6.48
C THR A 152 -27.93 0.38 7.42
N LEU A 153 -27.18 0.41 8.52
CA LEU A 153 -27.22 1.54 9.46
C LEU A 153 -26.82 2.85 8.78
N ILE A 154 -25.73 2.86 8.00
CA ILE A 154 -25.28 4.06 7.27
C ILE A 154 -26.34 4.53 6.26
N LEU A 155 -26.98 3.60 5.53
CA LEU A 155 -28.05 3.97 4.60
C LEU A 155 -29.24 4.60 5.33
N LEU A 156 -29.67 4.01 6.44
CA LEU A 156 -30.75 4.55 7.25
C LEU A 156 -30.39 5.92 7.82
N ASP A 157 -29.15 6.14 8.24
CA ASP A 157 -28.69 7.43 8.73
C ASP A 157 -28.68 8.50 7.63
N TRP A 158 -28.32 8.14 6.39
CA TRP A 158 -28.44 9.07 5.26
C TRP A 158 -29.88 9.39 4.90
N ILE A 159 -30.78 8.40 4.93
CA ILE A 159 -32.21 8.59 4.71
C ILE A 159 -32.78 9.52 5.79
N LYS A 160 -32.50 9.22 7.07
CA LYS A 160 -32.97 10.03 8.19
C LYS A 160 -32.48 11.47 8.08
N ARG A 161 -31.19 11.65 7.78
CA ARG A 161 -30.60 12.96 7.55
C ARG A 161 -31.26 13.71 6.39
N GLY A 162 -31.65 13.01 5.33
CA GLY A 162 -32.30 13.60 4.17
C GLY A 162 -33.73 14.08 4.46
N ILE A 163 -34.50 13.31 5.23
CA ILE A 163 -35.91 13.63 5.53
C ILE A 163 -36.03 14.62 6.70
N TRP A 164 -35.31 14.37 7.79
CA TRP A 164 -35.49 15.11 9.05
C TRP A 164 -34.30 16.03 9.40
N GLY A 165 -33.23 16.02 8.61
CA GLY A 165 -32.02 16.75 8.95
C GLY A 165 -31.13 16.00 9.95
N ARG A 166 -30.05 16.66 10.41
CA ARG A 166 -29.10 16.06 11.34
C ARG A 166 -29.63 16.15 12.77
N ASP A 167 -29.64 15.03 13.49
CA ASP A 167 -29.93 15.04 14.93
C ASP A 167 -28.82 15.80 15.68
N ILE A 168 -29.24 16.82 16.43
CA ILE A 168 -28.38 17.72 17.22
C ILE A 168 -28.74 17.68 18.71
N SER A 169 -29.57 16.74 19.16
CA SER A 169 -30.12 16.69 20.53
C SER A 169 -29.08 16.51 21.64
N LYS A 170 -27.80 16.34 21.29
CA LYS A 170 -26.66 16.16 22.20
C LYS A 170 -25.56 17.23 22.04
N ILE A 171 -25.86 18.33 21.36
CA ILE A 171 -25.03 19.54 21.32
C ILE A 171 -25.57 20.50 22.37
#